data_AF-A0A929RMI2-F1
#
_entry.id   AF-A0A929RMI2-F1
#
_cell.length_a   1.000
_cell.length_b   1.000
_cell.length_c   1.000
_cell.angle_alpha   90.00
_cell.angle_beta   90.00
_cell.angle_gamma   90.00
#
_symmetry.space_group_name_H-M   'P 1'
#
loop_
_entity.id
_entity.type
_entity.pdbx_description
1 polymer ?
#
loop_
_entity_poly.entity_id
_entity_poly.type
_entity_poly.pdbx_seq_one_letter_code
_entity_poly.pdbx_strand_id
1 'polypeptide(L)'
;MPEIEAAWSVLYNLNAYTGPQAEAFEQKCLNNIRDFMSTPAEWRQAVREVPACTRLAMLFEKQERYDEAISICAIAIHNGITYDGSKGQMYGRLARLIRKAGKPVSDDILKLLQGGKS
;
A
#
# COMPACT_ATOMS: atom_id res chain seq x y z
N MET A 1 -10.96 2.81 8.39
CA MET A 1 -11.20 4.11 7.73
C MET A 1 -12.26 3.93 6.66
N PRO A 2 -13.55 4.02 7.04
CA PRO A 2 -14.66 3.65 6.16
C PRO A 2 -14.65 4.39 4.82
N GLU A 3 -14.19 5.65 4.82
CA GLU A 3 -14.22 6.52 3.65
C GLU A 3 -13.22 6.15 2.54
N ILE A 4 -12.04 5.62 2.90
CA ILE A 4 -11.05 5.12 1.92
C ILE A 4 -11.56 3.82 1.29
N GLU A 5 -12.12 2.94 2.11
CA GLU A 5 -12.62 1.65 1.65
C GLU A 5 -13.87 1.79 0.78
N ALA A 6 -14.78 2.69 1.13
CA ALA A 6 -15.95 3.02 0.32
C ALA A 6 -15.53 3.61 -1.05
N ALA A 7 -14.61 4.58 -1.05
CA ALA A 7 -14.12 5.19 -2.29
C ALA A 7 -13.39 4.17 -3.18
N TRP A 8 -12.59 3.28 -2.60
CA TRP A 8 -11.95 2.19 -3.33
C TRP A 8 -12.98 1.24 -3.95
N SER A 9 -14.01 0.85 -3.20
CA SER A 9 -15.07 -0.05 -3.69
C SER A 9 -15.75 0.51 -4.95
N VAL A 10 -16.03 1.82 -4.97
CA VAL A 10 -16.60 2.49 -6.15
C VAL A 10 -15.64 2.41 -7.33
N LEU A 11 -14.38 2.82 -7.17
CA LEU A 11 -13.40 2.79 -8.27
C LEU A 11 -13.18 1.38 -8.81
N TYR A 12 -13.06 0.40 -7.92
CA TYR A 12 -12.82 -0.99 -8.27
C TYR A 12 -13.98 -1.57 -9.08
N ASN A 13 -15.22 -1.37 -8.64
CA ASN A 13 -16.40 -1.89 -9.33
C ASN A 13 -16.64 -1.20 -10.68
N LEU A 14 -16.25 0.07 -10.82
CA LEU A 14 -16.33 0.80 -12.09
C LEU A 14 -15.13 0.60 -13.01
N ASN A 15 -14.09 -0.11 -12.55
CA ASN A 15 -12.78 -0.19 -13.21
C ASN A 15 -12.17 1.18 -13.56
N ALA A 16 -12.49 2.21 -12.76
CA ALA A 16 -12.07 3.59 -12.96
C ALA A 16 -10.67 3.83 -12.36
N TYR A 17 -9.67 3.10 -12.82
CA TYR A 17 -8.31 3.17 -12.26
C TYR A 17 -7.49 4.35 -12.80
N THR A 18 -7.99 5.12 -13.75
CA THR A 18 -7.31 6.30 -14.33
C THR A 18 -8.27 7.48 -14.44
N GLY A 19 -7.71 8.67 -14.67
CA GLY A 19 -8.47 9.92 -14.79
C GLY A 19 -8.84 10.56 -13.44
N PRO A 20 -9.66 11.62 -13.45
CA PRO A 20 -9.82 12.53 -12.31
C PRO A 20 -10.29 11.86 -11.01
N GLN A 21 -11.12 10.81 -11.10
CA GLN A 21 -11.59 10.09 -9.93
C GLN A 21 -10.49 9.25 -9.27
N ALA A 22 -9.63 8.62 -10.09
CA ALA A 22 -8.49 7.87 -9.60
C ALA A 22 -7.43 8.80 -8.99
N GLU A 23 -7.17 9.95 -9.62
CA GLU A 23 -6.27 10.99 -9.11
C GLU A 23 -6.74 11.55 -7.77
N ALA A 24 -8.04 11.85 -7.65
CA ALA A 24 -8.62 12.30 -6.38
C ALA A 24 -8.49 11.24 -5.28
N PHE A 25 -8.68 9.96 -5.61
CA PHE A 25 -8.51 8.86 -4.68
C PHE A 25 -7.04 8.64 -4.27
N GLU A 26 -6.12 8.74 -5.23
CA GLU A 26 -4.68 8.72 -4.99
C GLU A 26 -4.28 9.81 -3.99
N GLN A 27 -4.68 11.06 -4.25
CA GLN A 27 -4.38 12.17 -3.36
C GLN A 27 -4.97 11.99 -1.96
N LYS A 28 -6.18 11.44 -1.87
CA LYS A 28 -6.83 11.11 -0.60
C LYS A 28 -6.04 10.06 0.19
N CYS A 29 -5.57 9.01 -0.47
CA CYS A 29 -4.73 8.00 0.16
C CYS A 29 -3.39 8.58 0.60
N LEU A 30 -2.73 9.38 -0.23
CA LEU A 30 -1.45 10.03 0.08
C LEU A 30 -1.57 10.96 1.29
N ASN A 31 -2.63 11.77 1.36
CA ASN A 31 -2.89 12.64 2.50
C ASN A 31 -3.09 11.81 3.77
N ASN A 32 -3.90 10.76 3.69
CA ASN A 32 -4.15 9.91 4.85
C ASN A 32 -2.88 9.19 5.36
N ILE A 33 -2.05 8.67 4.45
CA ILE A 33 -0.76 8.08 4.81
C ILE A 33 0.13 9.14 5.44
N ARG A 34 0.20 10.35 4.88
CA ARG A 34 0.98 11.46 5.46
C ARG A 34 0.53 11.79 6.88
N ASP A 35 -0.76 11.92 7.12
CA ASP A 35 -1.32 12.25 8.43
C ASP A 35 -0.99 11.14 9.45
N PHE A 36 -1.15 9.88 9.05
CA PHE A 36 -0.77 8.74 9.87
C PHE A 36 0.73 8.72 10.19
N MET A 37 1.59 8.96 9.21
CA MET A 37 3.05 8.98 9.41
C MET A 37 3.52 10.19 10.23
N SER A 38 2.75 11.28 10.22
CA SER A 38 3.02 12.47 11.04
C SER A 38 2.53 12.33 12.49
N THR A 39 1.74 11.29 12.77
CA THR A 39 1.32 10.95 14.14
C THR A 39 2.53 10.43 14.93
N PRO A 40 2.72 10.86 16.19
CA PRO A 40 3.82 10.38 17.04
C PRO A 40 3.90 8.85 17.07
N ALA A 41 5.12 8.30 17.04
CA ALA A 41 5.36 6.87 16.91
C ALA A 41 4.68 6.05 18.02
N GLU A 42 4.69 6.58 19.24
CA GLU A 42 4.05 6.03 20.43
C GLU A 42 2.54 5.83 20.26
N TRP A 43 1.86 6.65 19.45
CA TRP A 43 0.41 6.58 19.27
C TRP A 43 0.00 5.65 18.14
N ARG A 44 0.96 5.29 17.27
CA ARG A 44 0.72 4.41 16.12
C ARG A 44 1.37 3.04 16.23
N GLN A 45 2.13 2.75 17.30
CA GLN A 45 2.88 1.50 17.46
C GLN A 45 2.00 0.24 17.43
N ALA A 46 0.76 0.33 17.92
CA ALA A 46 -0.20 -0.79 17.91
C ALA A 46 -0.96 -0.92 16.57
N VAL A 47 -0.86 0.06 15.66
CA VAL A 47 -1.62 0.08 14.42
C VAL A 47 -0.92 -0.78 13.37
N ARG A 48 -1.52 -1.92 13.06
CA ARG A 48 -1.01 -2.86 12.05
C ARG A 48 -1.64 -2.68 10.67
N GLU A 49 -2.68 -1.86 10.56
CA GLU A 49 -3.45 -1.67 9.35
C GLU A 49 -3.73 -0.19 9.09
N VAL A 50 -3.41 0.26 7.89
CA VAL A 50 -3.82 1.56 7.35
C VAL A 50 -4.36 1.28 5.96
N PRO A 51 -5.69 1.18 5.77
CA PRO A 51 -6.29 0.81 4.50
C PRO A 51 -5.77 1.61 3.29
N ALA A 52 -5.42 2.89 3.47
CA ALA A 52 -4.85 3.72 2.43
C ALA A 52 -3.56 3.14 1.81
N CYS A 53 -2.67 2.51 2.61
CA CYS A 53 -1.47 1.85 2.08
C CYS A 53 -1.86 0.72 1.13
N THR A 54 -2.78 -0.15 1.54
CA THR A 54 -3.22 -1.29 0.74
C THR A 54 -3.95 -0.84 -0.53
N ARG A 55 -4.89 0.11 -0.42
CA ARG A 55 -5.68 0.55 -1.57
C ARG A 55 -4.86 1.36 -2.57
N LEU A 56 -3.91 2.17 -2.10
CA LEU A 56 -3.02 2.91 -2.98
C LEU A 56 -2.08 1.98 -3.75
N ALA A 57 -1.50 0.97 -3.09
CA ALA A 57 -0.70 -0.04 -3.77
C ALA A 57 -1.52 -0.82 -4.82
N MET A 58 -2.80 -1.09 -4.55
CA MET A 58 -3.70 -1.71 -5.52
C MET A 58 -4.02 -0.79 -6.71
N LEU A 59 -4.23 0.50 -6.47
CA LEU A 59 -4.44 1.47 -7.55
C LEU A 59 -3.21 1.53 -8.47
N PHE A 60 -2.02 1.70 -7.90
CA PHE A 60 -0.77 1.70 -8.66
C PHE A 60 -0.53 0.39 -9.40
N GLU A 61 -0.85 -0.76 -8.80
CA GLU A 61 -0.79 -2.07 -9.48
C GLU A 61 -1.73 -2.13 -10.69
N LYS A 62 -2.94 -1.57 -10.59
CA LYS A 62 -3.91 -1.51 -11.71
C LYS A 62 -3.50 -0.52 -12.81
N GLN A 63 -2.70 0.49 -12.45
CA GLN A 63 -2.11 1.47 -13.37
C GLN A 63 -0.74 1.03 -13.91
N GLU A 64 -0.26 -0.18 -13.58
CA GLU A 64 1.07 -0.70 -13.91
C GLU A 64 2.25 0.16 -13.39
N ARG A 65 1.97 1.04 -12.42
CA ARG A 65 2.95 1.86 -11.69
C ARG A 65 3.63 1.04 -10.59
N TYR A 66 4.34 -0.01 -11.00
CA TYR A 66 4.86 -1.02 -10.06
C TYR A 66 5.85 -0.47 -9.04
N ASP A 67 6.69 0.50 -9.42
CA ASP A 67 7.66 1.10 -8.49
C ASP A 67 6.99 1.83 -7.33
N GLU A 68 5.91 2.54 -7.62
CA GLU A 68 5.15 3.30 -6.64
C GLU A 68 4.35 2.34 -5.75
N ALA A 69 3.77 1.28 -6.34
CA ALA A 69 3.13 0.21 -5.58
C ALA A 69 4.12 -0.46 -4.60
N ILE A 70 5.33 -0.78 -5.07
CA ILE A 70 6.42 -1.34 -4.27
C ILE A 70 6.81 -0.38 -3.14
N SER A 71 6.97 0.91 -3.45
CA SER A 71 7.37 1.93 -2.49
C SER A 71 6.35 2.06 -1.35
N ILE A 72 5.04 2.07 -1.66
CA ILE A 72 3.99 2.10 -0.65
C ILE A 72 4.02 0.86 0.25
N CYS A 73 4.19 -0.33 -0.33
CA CYS A 73 4.33 -1.56 0.46
C CYS A 73 5.56 -1.52 1.37
N ALA A 74 6.70 -1.04 0.86
CA ALA A 74 7.94 -0.95 1.64
C ALA A 74 7.81 0.04 2.81
N ILE A 75 7.21 1.22 2.57
CA ILE A 75 6.91 2.22 3.60
C ILE A 75 5.98 1.63 4.66
N ALA A 76 4.94 0.91 4.25
CA ALA A 76 3.99 0.29 5.17
C ALA A 76 4.69 -0.74 6.08
N ILE A 77 5.48 -1.64 5.50
CA ILE A 77 6.22 -2.66 6.25
C ILE A 77 7.22 -2.03 7.23
N HIS A 78 7.99 -1.02 6.80
CA HIS A 78 8.93 -0.30 7.66
C HIS A 78 8.26 0.31 8.91
N ASN A 79 6.97 0.65 8.79
CA ASN A 79 6.19 1.27 9.84
C ASN A 79 5.31 0.29 10.62
N GLY A 80 5.51 -1.03 10.45
CA GLY A 80 4.71 -2.06 11.14
C GLY A 80 3.29 -2.26 10.58
N ILE A 81 2.94 -1.56 9.49
CA ILE A 81 1.65 -1.64 8.81
C ILE A 81 1.67 -2.86 7.88
N THR A 82 1.61 -4.04 8.49
CA THR A 82 1.75 -5.30 7.76
C THR A 82 0.42 -5.88 7.31
N TYR A 83 -0.70 -5.56 7.96
CA TYR A 83 -1.98 -6.20 7.65
C TYR A 83 -2.62 -5.59 6.40
N ASP A 84 -2.91 -6.42 5.40
CA ASP A 84 -3.49 -5.99 4.12
C ASP A 84 -4.82 -6.69 3.77
N GLY A 85 -5.37 -7.47 4.70
CA GLY A 85 -6.58 -8.27 4.52
C GLY A 85 -6.36 -9.62 3.82
N SER A 86 -5.12 -9.96 3.46
CA SER A 86 -4.77 -11.26 2.85
C SER A 86 -3.94 -12.13 3.79
N LYS A 87 -3.94 -13.46 3.56
CA LYS A 87 -3.08 -14.41 4.31
C LYS A 87 -1.58 -14.06 4.16
N GLY A 88 -1.19 -13.57 2.98
CA GLY A 88 0.21 -13.20 2.68
C GLY A 88 0.62 -11.84 3.23
N GLN A 89 -0.34 -11.04 3.73
CA GLN A 89 -0.11 -9.72 4.28
C GLN A 89 0.60 -8.77 3.27
N MET A 90 1.06 -7.61 3.74
CA MET A 90 1.79 -6.65 2.90
C MET A 90 3.06 -7.25 2.29
N TYR A 91 3.70 -8.22 2.96
CA TYR A 91 4.88 -8.93 2.45
C TYR A 91 4.60 -9.72 1.18
N GLY A 92 3.50 -10.49 1.14
CA GLY A 92 3.09 -11.24 -0.04
C GLY A 92 2.70 -10.33 -1.20
N ARG A 93 2.11 -9.16 -0.90
CA ARG A 93 1.86 -8.11 -1.90
C ARG A 93 3.16 -7.56 -2.47
N LEU A 94 4.11 -7.19 -1.62
CA LEU A 94 5.42 -6.70 -2.04
C LEU A 94 6.13 -7.72 -2.95
N ALA A 95 6.19 -8.99 -2.54
CA ALA A 95 6.80 -10.05 -3.35
C ALA A 95 6.11 -10.21 -4.73
N ARG A 96 4.78 -10.15 -4.76
CA ARG A 96 4.01 -10.21 -6.02
C ARG A 96 4.33 -9.02 -6.93
N LEU A 97 4.41 -7.81 -6.38
CA LEU A 97 4.68 -6.59 -7.13
C LEU A 97 6.10 -6.56 -7.69
N ILE A 98 7.11 -6.98 -6.91
CA ILE A 98 8.50 -7.13 -7.38
C ILE A 98 8.55 -8.07 -8.59
N ARG A 99 7.86 -9.22 -8.52
CA ARG A 99 7.78 -10.15 -9.65
C ARG A 99 7.12 -9.51 -10.88
N LYS A 100 6.06 -8.73 -10.70
CA LYS A 100 5.35 -8.04 -11.80
C LYS A 100 6.17 -6.91 -12.43
N ALA A 101 6.96 -6.20 -11.62
CA ALA A 101 7.83 -5.13 -12.11
C ALA A 101 8.90 -5.64 -13.08
N GLY A 102 9.29 -6.92 -12.97
CA GLY A 102 10.19 -7.57 -13.92
C GLY A 102 11.62 -7.02 -13.92
N LYS A 103 11.99 -6.25 -12.90
CA LYS A 103 13.29 -5.60 -12.78
C LYS A 103 13.89 -5.76 -11.37
N PRO A 104 15.21 -5.61 -11.23
CA PRO A 104 15.85 -5.62 -9.92
C PRO A 104 15.29 -4.52 -9.02
N VAL A 105 15.16 -4.84 -7.73
CA VAL A 105 14.87 -3.87 -6.66
C VAL A 105 16.05 -3.82 -5.70
N SER A 106 16.14 -2.78 -4.88
CA SER A 106 17.26 -2.64 -3.93
C SER A 106 17.27 -3.76 -2.89
N ASP A 107 18.47 -4.04 -2.37
CA ASP A 107 18.67 -5.03 -1.30
C ASP A 107 17.83 -4.70 -0.06
N ASP A 108 17.62 -3.42 0.24
CA ASP A 108 16.79 -3.00 1.37
C ASP A 108 15.33 -3.42 1.21
N ILE A 109 14.79 -3.35 -0.01
CA ILE A 109 13.44 -3.86 -0.30
C ILE A 109 13.41 -5.39 -0.18
N LEU A 110 14.47 -6.08 -0.63
CA LEU A 110 14.54 -7.54 -0.52
C LEU A 110 14.63 -8.02 0.94
N LYS A 111 15.34 -7.29 1.80
CA LYS A 111 15.41 -7.58 3.25
C LYS A 111 14.03 -7.55 3.91
N LEU A 112 13.12 -6.67 3.46
CA LEU A 112 11.77 -6.59 4.02
C LEU A 112 10.97 -7.89 3.85
N LEU A 113 11.24 -8.68 2.81
CA LEU A 113 10.56 -9.95 2.59
C LEU A 113 10.95 -11.04 3.59
N GLN A 114 12.04 -10.86 4.34
CA GLN A 114 12.53 -11.83 5.32
C GLN A 114 11.75 -11.73 6.65
N GLY A 115 11.15 -10.57 6.94
CA GLY A 115 10.38 -10.29 8.17
C GLY A 115 8.97 -10.88 8.22
N GLY A 116 8.50 -11.52 7.13
CA GLY A 116 7.21 -12.23 7.08
C GLY A 116 7.26 -13.67 7.62
N LYS A 117 8.43 -14.13 8.09
CA LYS A 117 8.61 -15.46 8.70
C LYS A 117 8.60 -15.34 10.23
N SER A 118 7.43 -15.40 10.81
CA SER A 118 7.22 -15.56 12.26
C SER A 118 6.04 -16.47 12.49
#